data_AF-A0A3D6EW85-F1
#
_entry.id   AF-A0A3D6EW85-F1
#
_cell.length_a   1.000
_cell.length_b   1.000
_cell.length_c   1.000
_cell.angle_alpha   90.00
_cell.angle_beta   90.00
_cell.angle_gamma   90.00
#
_symmetry.space_group_name_H-M   'P 1'
#
loop_
_entity.id
_entity.type
_entity.pdbx_description
1 polymer ?
#
loop_
_entity_poly.entity_id
_entity_poly.type
_entity_poly.pdbx_seq_one_letter_code
_entity_poly.pdbx_strand_id
1 'polypeptide(L)'
;HPSWLYFDGRPGINYTPDQLQRIVMISTSLPSLTNWNGKGVLVKDHYERVMNIVSQAHAMKKPMRFWGSPDFVSAWMKLINLVKVDIINTDHVEELVQFFKNIKNTTYINDEVHQAYMPSPSSKWKKKPTNIILLIGDGTGLAQLYSGYTANRGSLSIFNIPTIGLVLTASASNYITDSAAGATAISTGSKTNNRHVGVDPNGKPVSTLVEILHTEGYRAALITCDDVTGATPASFYAHQPERGMSEQIANDFLKGNVDILIGGGLENFSARKDKRNLLDSLLVDGYTVATQFAALDTITSSRFVVLDNNVVTPIQNGRGEFLSKSLKKSLKVLDANNQKFFLMLEGAQIDWGGHANNLGYIVTEVLDFDKAVTEAMKYVDADDNTLLLVTADHETGGLSLIEGDIESGFVQGSFSTTDHSGIPVPIFAYGPGADLFKGVYPNTEI
;
A
#
# COMPACT_ATOMS: atom_id res chain seq x y z
N HIS A 1 -43.22 33.36 25.39
CA HIS A 1 -43.23 32.69 24.07
C HIS A 1 -44.02 31.40 24.14
N PRO A 2 -44.68 30.97 23.04
CA PRO A 2 -45.39 29.69 22.99
C PRO A 2 -44.48 28.52 23.41
N SER A 3 -45.03 27.48 24.05
CA SER A 3 -44.26 26.31 24.53
C SER A 3 -43.62 25.47 23.43
N TRP A 4 -44.14 25.53 22.21
CA TRP A 4 -43.64 24.80 21.04
C TRP A 4 -42.50 25.51 20.28
N LEU A 5 -42.14 26.73 20.68
CA LEU A 5 -41.12 27.52 20.00
C LEU A 5 -39.74 27.36 20.69
N TYR A 6 -38.76 26.92 19.91
CA TYR A 6 -37.37 26.71 20.30
C TYR A 6 -36.45 27.73 19.63
N PHE A 7 -35.25 27.94 20.21
CA PHE A 7 -34.33 28.99 19.76
C PHE A 7 -32.87 28.53 19.78
N ASP A 8 -32.06 29.24 18.99
CA ASP A 8 -30.61 29.20 19.10
C ASP A 8 -30.16 30.02 20.33
N GLY A 9 -29.30 29.42 21.14
CA GLY A 9 -28.58 30.11 22.21
C GLY A 9 -27.33 30.80 21.68
N ARG A 10 -26.81 31.75 22.46
CA ARG A 10 -25.57 32.49 22.21
C ARG A 10 -24.51 32.12 23.25
N PRO A 11 -23.23 32.08 22.87
CA PRO A 11 -22.15 31.90 23.84
C PRO A 11 -22.11 33.03 24.88
N GLY A 12 -21.59 32.76 26.06
CA GLY A 12 -21.42 33.75 27.14
C GLY A 12 -22.70 34.19 27.86
N ILE A 13 -23.87 33.62 27.53
CA ILE A 13 -25.13 33.91 28.22
C ILE A 13 -25.40 32.83 29.28
N ASN A 14 -25.68 33.26 30.51
CA ASN A 14 -26.11 32.38 31.59
C ASN A 14 -27.61 32.13 31.49
N TYR A 15 -27.97 30.97 30.94
CA TYR A 15 -29.35 30.53 30.82
C TYR A 15 -29.85 29.87 32.10
N THR A 16 -31.09 30.17 32.51
CA THR A 16 -31.77 29.40 33.57
C THR A 16 -32.10 27.98 33.06
N PRO A 17 -32.34 27.01 33.96
CA PRO A 17 -32.75 25.65 33.57
C PRO A 17 -33.95 25.63 32.61
N ASP A 18 -34.96 26.47 32.85
CA ASP A 18 -36.15 26.56 31.99
C ASP A 18 -35.85 27.16 30.61
N GLN A 19 -34.91 28.12 30.55
CA GLN A 19 -34.45 28.67 29.28
C GLN A 19 -33.66 27.63 28.48
N LEU A 20 -32.77 26.87 29.14
CA LEU A 20 -32.00 25.81 28.49
C LEU A 20 -32.88 24.73 27.86
N GLN A 21 -34.05 24.43 28.43
CA GLN A 21 -35.00 23.50 27.81
C GLN A 21 -35.50 23.97 26.44
N ARG A 22 -35.49 25.28 26.18
CA ARG A 22 -35.94 25.90 24.92
C ARG A 22 -34.80 26.19 23.95
N ILE A 23 -33.55 26.08 24.39
CA ILE A 23 -32.37 26.22 23.53
C ILE A 23 -32.08 24.89 22.87
N VAL A 24 -32.11 24.83 21.53
CA VAL A 24 -31.82 23.59 20.78
C VAL A 24 -30.32 23.42 20.52
N MET A 25 -29.61 24.52 20.29
CA MET A 25 -28.17 24.55 20.04
C MET A 25 -27.58 25.90 20.45
N ILE A 26 -26.27 25.97 20.63
CA ILE A 26 -25.53 27.23 20.72
C ILE A 26 -24.99 27.58 19.33
N SER A 27 -25.13 28.86 18.95
CA SER A 27 -24.95 29.30 17.57
C SER A 27 -24.29 30.68 17.51
N THR A 28 -23.13 30.80 16.85
CA THR A 28 -22.41 32.07 16.72
C THR A 28 -21.66 32.23 15.39
N SER A 29 -21.20 33.45 15.11
CA SER A 29 -20.38 33.78 13.94
C SER A 29 -18.98 33.19 14.09
N LEU A 30 -18.49 32.44 13.10
CA LEU A 30 -17.06 32.11 13.06
C LEU A 30 -16.18 33.35 12.79
N PRO A 31 -16.55 34.26 11.85
CA PRO A 31 -15.80 35.49 11.58
C PRO A 31 -15.58 36.41 12.78
N SER A 32 -16.45 36.37 13.80
CA SER A 32 -16.24 37.18 15.02
C SER A 32 -15.15 36.62 15.94
N LEU A 33 -14.74 35.36 15.73
CA LEU A 33 -13.74 34.66 16.53
C LEU A 33 -12.40 34.54 15.80
N THR A 34 -12.44 34.48 14.47
CA THR A 34 -11.26 34.21 13.63
C THR A 34 -11.46 34.75 12.21
N ASN A 35 -10.37 35.16 11.57
CA ASN A 35 -10.31 35.50 10.14
C ASN A 35 -9.94 34.29 9.26
N TRP A 36 -10.04 33.06 9.80
CA TRP A 36 -9.67 31.84 9.12
C TRP A 36 -10.60 31.56 7.93
N ASN A 37 -9.99 31.38 6.76
CA ASN A 37 -10.69 31.19 5.50
C ASN A 37 -10.88 29.71 5.13
N GLY A 38 -10.64 28.77 6.05
CA GLY A 38 -10.81 27.33 5.85
C GLY A 38 -9.54 26.62 5.38
N LYS A 39 -8.50 27.37 4.97
CA LYS A 39 -7.22 26.81 4.51
C LYS A 39 -6.19 26.83 5.64
N GLY A 40 -5.33 25.81 5.71
CA GLY A 40 -4.38 25.65 6.82
C GLY A 40 -5.08 25.49 8.18
N VAL A 41 -4.31 25.44 9.26
CA VAL A 41 -4.85 25.34 10.63
C VAL A 41 -5.19 26.72 11.21
N LEU A 42 -6.09 26.77 12.19
CA LEU A 42 -6.29 27.96 13.01
C LEU A 42 -4.99 28.27 13.77
N VAL A 43 -4.56 29.54 13.77
CA VAL A 43 -3.46 29.97 14.65
C VAL A 43 -3.87 29.78 16.11
N LYS A 44 -2.91 29.50 17.00
CA LYS A 44 -3.15 29.08 18.39
C LYS A 44 -4.20 29.92 19.12
N ASP A 45 -4.05 31.25 19.13
CA ASP A 45 -4.98 32.15 19.82
C ASP A 45 -6.40 32.14 19.23
N HIS A 46 -6.54 31.87 17.93
CA HIS A 46 -7.84 31.76 17.26
C HIS A 46 -8.47 30.41 17.58
N TYR A 47 -7.65 29.35 17.54
CA TYR A 47 -8.05 27.99 17.91
C TYR A 47 -8.58 27.94 19.34
N GLU A 48 -7.84 28.48 20.31
CA GLU A 48 -8.24 28.51 21.72
C GLU A 48 -9.56 29.28 21.94
N ARG A 49 -9.75 30.41 21.25
CA ARG A 49 -11.01 31.17 21.29
C ARG A 49 -12.19 30.37 20.76
N VAL A 50 -12.02 29.75 19.60
CA VAL A 50 -13.07 28.93 18.98
C VAL A 50 -13.39 27.73 19.88
N MET A 51 -12.37 27.03 20.38
CA MET A 51 -12.52 25.89 21.29
C MET A 51 -13.23 26.24 22.59
N ASN A 52 -12.89 27.37 23.22
CA ASN A 52 -13.57 27.82 24.44
C ASN A 52 -15.08 27.98 24.23
N ILE A 53 -15.49 28.49 23.07
CA ILE A 53 -16.92 28.64 22.72
C ILE A 53 -17.58 27.27 22.56
N VAL A 54 -16.93 26.32 21.89
CA VAL A 54 -17.44 24.95 21.75
C VAL A 54 -17.56 24.27 23.11
N SER A 55 -16.52 24.36 23.96
CA SER A 55 -16.53 23.78 25.31
C SER A 55 -17.63 24.36 26.19
N GLN A 56 -17.94 25.65 26.07
CA GLN A 56 -19.07 26.26 26.80
C GLN A 56 -20.41 25.67 26.34
N ALA A 57 -20.61 25.48 25.03
CA ALA A 57 -21.81 24.86 24.50
C ALA A 57 -21.98 23.42 25.02
N HIS A 58 -20.92 22.63 24.98
CA HIS A 58 -20.90 21.25 25.46
C HIS A 58 -21.09 21.15 26.97
N ALA A 59 -20.55 22.10 27.76
CA ALA A 59 -20.79 22.17 29.21
C ALA A 59 -22.28 22.38 29.54
N MET A 60 -23.03 23.06 28.66
CA MET A 60 -24.48 23.20 28.75
C MET A 60 -25.26 22.00 28.17
N LYS A 61 -24.56 20.95 27.72
CA LYS A 61 -25.11 19.80 26.99
C LYS A 61 -25.90 20.21 25.74
N LYS A 62 -25.41 21.24 25.04
CA LYS A 62 -26.01 21.73 23.80
C LYS A 62 -25.03 21.54 22.63
N PRO A 63 -25.53 21.15 21.45
CA PRO A 63 -24.71 21.11 20.25
C PRO A 63 -24.29 22.53 19.85
N MET A 64 -23.15 22.64 19.19
CA MET A 64 -22.56 23.87 18.69
C MET A 64 -22.70 23.98 17.16
N ARG A 65 -23.05 25.18 16.67
CA ARG A 65 -23.05 25.54 15.24
C ARG A 65 -22.34 26.87 15.03
N PHE A 66 -21.44 26.93 14.06
CA PHE A 66 -20.89 28.20 13.57
C PHE A 66 -21.53 28.59 12.23
N TRP A 67 -21.95 29.85 12.09
CA TRP A 67 -22.37 30.44 10.80
C TRP A 67 -21.32 31.41 10.25
N GLY A 68 -21.34 31.64 8.94
CA GLY A 68 -20.27 32.37 8.25
C GLY A 68 -18.95 31.61 8.19
N SER A 69 -19.01 30.28 8.34
CA SER A 69 -17.87 29.38 8.23
C SER A 69 -17.49 29.18 6.76
N PRO A 70 -16.19 28.98 6.45
CA PRO A 70 -15.79 28.48 5.14
C PRO A 70 -16.47 27.14 4.84
N ASP A 71 -16.98 26.98 3.61
CA ASP A 71 -17.94 25.95 3.27
C ASP A 71 -17.43 25.02 2.15
N PHE A 72 -16.49 24.15 2.52
CA PHE A 72 -15.89 23.14 1.64
C PHE A 72 -15.24 22.04 2.49
N VAL A 73 -14.96 20.88 1.90
CA VAL A 73 -14.51 19.64 2.59
C VAL A 73 -13.42 19.89 3.65
N SER A 74 -12.31 20.53 3.30
CA SER A 74 -11.19 20.73 4.24
C SER A 74 -11.52 21.68 5.39
N ALA A 75 -12.47 22.61 5.21
CA ALA A 75 -12.96 23.44 6.29
C ALA A 75 -13.90 22.67 7.22
N TRP A 76 -14.83 21.89 6.65
CA TRP A 76 -15.74 21.03 7.42
C TRP A 76 -14.96 20.05 8.30
N MET A 77 -13.92 19.43 7.74
CA MET A 77 -13.06 18.48 8.44
C MET A 77 -12.43 19.10 9.69
N LYS A 78 -11.84 20.28 9.60
CA LYS A 78 -11.20 20.93 10.76
C LYS A 78 -12.22 21.35 11.81
N LEU A 79 -13.39 21.80 11.37
CA LEU A 79 -14.49 22.11 12.29
C LEU A 79 -14.95 20.85 13.06
N ILE A 80 -15.04 19.69 12.40
CA ILE A 80 -15.43 18.42 13.02
C ILE A 80 -14.31 17.85 13.89
N ASN A 81 -13.09 17.73 13.34
CA ASN A 81 -12.01 16.95 13.94
C ASN A 81 -11.21 17.74 14.98
N LEU A 82 -10.86 18.99 14.69
CA LEU A 82 -10.02 19.81 15.57
C LEU A 82 -10.85 20.63 16.55
N VAL A 83 -11.98 21.18 16.08
CA VAL A 83 -12.83 22.07 16.86
C VAL A 83 -13.97 21.33 17.57
N LYS A 84 -14.32 20.12 17.12
CA LYS A 84 -15.42 19.30 17.66
C LYS A 84 -16.79 19.99 17.57
N VAL A 85 -17.06 20.69 16.46
CA VAL A 85 -18.39 21.25 16.19
C VAL A 85 -19.40 20.12 15.91
N ASP A 86 -20.63 20.27 16.39
CA ASP A 86 -21.67 19.25 16.23
C ASP A 86 -22.47 19.41 14.93
N ILE A 87 -22.63 20.66 14.47
CA ILE A 87 -23.47 20.99 13.30
C ILE A 87 -22.68 21.87 12.34
N ILE A 88 -22.50 21.38 11.11
CA ILE A 88 -21.92 22.13 10.00
C ILE A 88 -23.00 22.96 9.32
N ASN A 89 -22.80 24.28 9.28
CA ASN A 89 -23.64 25.20 8.53
C ASN A 89 -23.14 25.26 7.09
N THR A 90 -23.82 24.55 6.19
CA THR A 90 -23.44 24.44 4.77
C THR A 90 -24.58 24.84 3.83
N ASP A 91 -24.22 25.47 2.72
CA ASP A 91 -25.06 25.65 1.53
C ASP A 91 -24.81 24.54 0.49
N HIS A 92 -23.79 23.69 0.70
CA HIS A 92 -23.38 22.57 -0.16
C HIS A 92 -23.82 21.20 0.40
N VAL A 93 -25.12 21.05 0.69
CA VAL A 93 -25.69 19.86 1.36
C VAL A 93 -25.34 18.54 0.66
N GLU A 94 -25.42 18.48 -0.67
CA GLU A 94 -25.12 17.26 -1.43
C GLU A 94 -23.66 16.82 -1.29
N GLU A 95 -22.73 17.77 -1.38
CA GLU A 95 -21.30 17.54 -1.20
C GLU A 95 -20.99 17.12 0.25
N LEU A 96 -21.60 17.76 1.24
CA LEU A 96 -21.45 17.38 2.65
C LEU A 96 -21.99 15.96 2.94
N VAL A 97 -23.13 15.58 2.34
CA VAL A 97 -23.66 14.22 2.45
C VAL A 97 -22.70 13.22 1.84
N GLN A 98 -22.14 13.50 0.66
CA GLN A 98 -21.18 12.62 0.02
C GLN A 98 -19.89 12.51 0.83
N PHE A 99 -19.41 13.61 1.40
CA PHE A 99 -18.30 13.62 2.35
C PHE A 99 -18.56 12.68 3.54
N PHE A 100 -19.70 12.79 4.23
CA PHE A 100 -20.01 11.92 5.37
C PHE A 100 -20.21 10.45 4.99
N LYS A 101 -20.71 10.15 3.79
CA LYS A 101 -20.79 8.77 3.31
C LYS A 101 -19.41 8.15 3.13
N ASN A 102 -18.46 8.93 2.64
CA ASN A 102 -17.13 8.43 2.28
C ASN A 102 -16.10 8.52 3.42
N ILE A 103 -16.34 9.35 4.43
CA ILE A 103 -15.35 9.65 5.48
C ILE A 103 -14.78 8.39 6.14
N LYS A 104 -15.57 7.33 6.32
CA LYS A 104 -15.12 6.06 6.91
C LYS A 104 -14.08 5.35 6.07
N ASN A 105 -14.16 5.46 4.75
CA ASN A 105 -13.22 4.84 3.82
C ASN A 105 -12.04 5.76 3.52
N THR A 106 -12.17 7.07 3.76
CA THR A 106 -11.12 8.05 3.45
C THR A 106 -10.37 8.54 4.69
N THR A 107 -10.64 7.98 5.87
CA THR A 107 -9.92 8.29 7.11
C THR A 107 -9.40 7.03 7.75
N TYR A 108 -8.28 7.15 8.46
CA TYR A 108 -7.73 6.07 9.27
C TYR A 108 -7.01 6.65 10.47
N ILE A 109 -7.12 5.97 11.62
CA ILE A 109 -6.32 6.24 12.82
C ILE A 109 -5.70 4.91 13.21
N ASN A 110 -4.40 4.91 13.38
CA ASN A 110 -3.68 3.72 13.78
C ASN A 110 -3.38 3.73 15.28
N ASP A 111 -3.85 2.69 15.96
CA ASP A 111 -3.62 2.50 17.39
C ASP A 111 -2.30 1.75 17.66
N GLU A 112 -1.79 0.99 16.69
CA GLU A 112 -0.60 0.14 16.84
C GLU A 112 0.55 0.61 15.96
N VAL A 113 1.69 0.93 16.58
CA VAL A 113 2.91 1.30 15.85
C VAL A 113 3.88 0.13 15.78
N HIS A 114 4.57 -0.04 14.64
CA HIS A 114 5.72 -0.93 14.55
C HIS A 114 7.02 -0.13 14.47
N GLN A 115 8.07 -0.68 15.06
CA GLN A 115 9.37 -0.04 15.08
C GLN A 115 10.03 -0.14 13.70
N ALA A 116 10.27 1.00 13.06
CA ALA A 116 11.07 1.06 11.85
C ALA A 116 12.53 0.68 12.13
N TYR A 117 13.15 0.05 11.14
CA TYR A 117 14.56 -0.33 11.15
C TYR A 117 15.41 0.79 10.57
N MET A 118 16.53 1.06 11.23
CA MET A 118 17.53 2.02 10.77
C MET A 118 18.69 1.24 10.13
N PRO A 119 19.01 1.50 8.86
CA PRO A 119 20.09 0.81 8.17
C PRO A 119 21.46 1.17 8.75
N SER A 120 22.39 0.23 8.68
CA SER A 120 23.78 0.44 9.07
C SER A 120 24.52 1.38 8.07
N PRO A 121 25.48 2.21 8.53
CA PRO A 121 26.25 3.08 7.65
C PRO A 121 27.05 2.31 6.58
N SER A 122 26.90 2.72 5.30
CA SER A 122 27.26 2.05 4.03
C SER A 122 28.75 1.78 3.74
N SER A 123 29.64 1.81 4.73
CA SER A 123 31.09 1.70 4.49
C SER A 123 31.62 0.30 4.14
N LYS A 124 30.76 -0.72 4.03
CA LYS A 124 31.15 -2.13 3.91
C LYS A 124 30.86 -2.79 2.57
N TRP A 125 30.01 -2.22 1.74
CA TRP A 125 29.47 -2.95 0.59
C TRP A 125 30.47 -3.09 -0.56
N LYS A 126 30.42 -4.26 -1.22
CA LYS A 126 31.14 -4.47 -2.48
C LYS A 126 30.57 -3.58 -3.59
N LYS A 127 31.28 -3.45 -4.71
CA LYS A 127 30.81 -2.67 -5.86
C LYS A 127 29.65 -3.33 -6.64
N LYS A 128 29.49 -4.65 -6.56
CA LYS A 128 28.46 -5.40 -7.31
C LYS A 128 27.79 -6.45 -6.41
N PRO A 129 26.45 -6.54 -6.40
CA PRO A 129 25.73 -7.57 -5.66
C PRO A 129 25.93 -8.95 -6.28
N THR A 130 25.87 -10.00 -5.45
CA THR A 130 25.68 -11.38 -5.92
C THR A 130 24.25 -11.85 -5.75
N ASN A 131 23.47 -11.21 -4.87
CA ASN A 131 22.09 -11.55 -4.59
C ASN A 131 21.20 -10.32 -4.75
N ILE A 132 19.94 -10.53 -5.12
CA ILE A 132 18.96 -9.46 -5.30
C ILE A 132 17.67 -9.80 -4.57
N ILE A 133 17.17 -8.86 -3.79
CA ILE A 133 15.83 -8.86 -3.20
C ILE A 133 15.06 -7.70 -3.85
N LEU A 134 13.97 -8.01 -4.54
CA LEU A 134 13.06 -7.04 -5.14
C LEU A 134 11.71 -7.12 -4.42
N LEU A 135 11.33 -6.06 -3.73
CA LEU A 135 10.03 -5.93 -3.08
C LEU A 135 9.15 -4.99 -3.91
N ILE A 136 8.00 -5.47 -4.37
CA ILE A 136 7.03 -4.69 -5.16
C ILE A 136 5.78 -4.46 -4.31
N GLY A 137 5.49 -3.21 -3.96
CA GLY A 137 4.17 -2.84 -3.43
C GLY A 137 3.28 -2.48 -4.62
N ASP A 138 2.41 -3.40 -5.06
CA ASP A 138 1.50 -3.14 -6.19
C ASP A 138 0.68 -1.88 -5.91
N GLY A 139 0.54 -0.98 -6.88
CA GLY A 139 -0.23 0.26 -6.74
C GLY A 139 0.35 1.31 -5.77
N THR A 140 1.61 1.16 -5.33
CA THR A 140 2.19 1.97 -4.24
C THR A 140 2.95 3.22 -4.72
N GLY A 141 2.26 4.37 -4.74
CA GLY A 141 2.87 5.69 -4.90
C GLY A 141 3.38 6.30 -3.58
N LEU A 142 3.94 7.52 -3.67
CA LEU A 142 4.39 8.26 -2.48
C LEU A 142 3.25 8.58 -1.51
N ALA A 143 2.02 8.78 -1.99
CA ALA A 143 0.87 9.06 -1.13
C ALA A 143 0.49 7.85 -0.27
N GLN A 144 0.52 6.64 -0.85
CA GLN A 144 0.31 5.38 -0.15
C GLN A 144 1.36 5.21 0.94
N LEU A 145 2.65 5.36 0.62
CA LEU A 145 3.74 5.27 1.61
C LEU A 145 3.61 6.32 2.71
N TYR A 146 3.34 7.58 2.36
CA TYR A 146 3.24 8.66 3.34
C TYR A 146 2.00 8.51 4.25
N SER A 147 0.94 7.85 3.76
CA SER A 147 -0.20 7.48 4.59
C SER A 147 0.20 6.48 5.69
N GLY A 148 0.99 5.46 5.34
CA GLY A 148 1.58 4.52 6.30
C GLY A 148 2.55 5.21 7.26
N TYR A 149 3.39 6.13 6.79
CA TYR A 149 4.31 6.90 7.63
C TYR A 149 3.58 7.75 8.66
N THR A 150 2.51 8.43 8.23
CA THR A 150 1.66 9.22 9.13
C THR A 150 1.00 8.31 10.17
N ALA A 151 0.38 7.21 9.72
CA ALA A 151 -0.25 6.22 10.58
C ALA A 151 0.72 5.55 11.56
N ASN A 152 1.97 5.32 11.17
CA ASN A 152 3.01 4.78 12.04
C ASN A 152 3.78 5.85 12.83
N ARG A 153 3.16 7.03 12.98
CA ARG A 153 3.62 8.13 13.82
C ARG A 153 5.02 8.64 13.48
N GLY A 154 5.26 8.79 12.18
CA GLY A 154 6.46 9.46 11.66
C GLY A 154 7.63 8.50 11.46
N SER A 155 7.34 7.22 11.18
CA SER A 155 8.37 6.20 11.04
C SER A 155 8.00 5.12 10.02
N LEU A 156 8.86 4.83 9.06
CA LEU A 156 8.80 3.63 8.21
C LEU A 156 10.22 3.19 7.88
N SER A 157 10.46 1.88 7.81
CA SER A 157 11.76 1.33 7.44
C SER A 157 12.16 1.73 6.02
N ILE A 158 11.21 1.70 5.07
CA ILE A 158 11.45 2.08 3.68
C ILE A 158 11.96 3.53 3.55
N PHE A 159 11.48 4.45 4.39
CA PHE A 159 11.92 5.86 4.39
C PHE A 159 13.31 6.07 5.00
N ASN A 160 13.85 5.07 5.71
CA ASN A 160 15.22 5.11 6.20
C ASN A 160 16.24 4.64 5.16
N ILE A 161 15.79 4.10 4.00
CA ILE A 161 16.68 3.72 2.91
C ILE A 161 17.25 5.00 2.26
N PRO A 162 18.60 5.17 2.20
CA PRO A 162 19.21 6.44 1.81
C PRO A 162 19.14 6.75 0.31
N THR A 163 18.97 5.75 -0.55
CA THR A 163 18.94 5.93 -2.01
C THR A 163 17.52 5.82 -2.52
N ILE A 164 17.06 6.87 -3.21
CA ILE A 164 15.75 6.95 -3.84
C ILE A 164 15.88 7.48 -5.28
N GLY A 165 15.06 6.92 -6.18
CA GLY A 165 14.80 7.40 -7.53
C GLY A 165 13.31 7.41 -7.84
N LEU A 166 12.94 7.87 -9.04
CA LEU A 166 11.57 7.85 -9.55
C LEU A 166 11.51 7.07 -10.86
N VAL A 167 10.48 6.25 -10.99
CA VAL A 167 10.32 5.29 -12.08
C VAL A 167 9.12 5.68 -12.94
N LEU A 168 9.33 5.82 -14.25
CA LEU A 168 8.27 6.08 -15.23
C LEU A 168 7.60 4.75 -15.65
N THR A 169 6.30 4.64 -15.43
CA THR A 169 5.58 3.36 -15.45
C THR A 169 4.76 3.09 -16.72
N ALA A 170 4.54 4.10 -17.59
CA ALA A 170 3.72 3.96 -18.80
C ALA A 170 4.06 2.71 -19.65
N SER A 171 3.05 2.03 -20.19
CA SER A 171 3.24 0.83 -21.01
C SER A 171 3.48 1.20 -22.49
N ALA A 172 3.71 0.20 -23.34
CA ALA A 172 3.82 0.43 -24.78
C ALA A 172 2.50 0.87 -25.42
N SER A 173 1.36 0.44 -24.85
CA SER A 173 0.02 0.71 -25.40
C SER A 173 -0.68 1.90 -24.75
N ASN A 174 -0.33 2.26 -23.50
CA ASN A 174 -1.10 3.21 -22.70
C ASN A 174 -0.23 4.13 -21.83
N TYR A 175 -0.74 5.35 -21.59
CA TYR A 175 -0.16 6.30 -20.63
C TYR A 175 -0.17 5.76 -19.18
N ILE A 176 -1.21 5.00 -18.82
CA ILE A 176 -1.38 4.32 -17.54
C ILE A 176 -1.18 2.82 -17.76
N THR A 177 -0.16 2.25 -17.13
CA THR A 177 0.12 0.80 -17.21
C THR A 177 -0.85 0.00 -16.36
N ASP A 178 -0.98 -1.29 -16.65
CA ASP A 178 -1.46 -2.28 -15.68
C ASP A 178 -0.28 -3.06 -15.07
N SER A 179 -0.53 -3.86 -14.04
CA SER A 179 0.48 -4.68 -13.36
C SER A 179 1.23 -5.63 -14.32
N ALA A 180 0.57 -6.17 -15.34
CA ALA A 180 1.20 -7.10 -16.29
C ALA A 180 2.27 -6.41 -17.14
N ALA A 181 1.96 -5.25 -17.73
CA ALA A 181 2.95 -4.50 -18.48
C ALA A 181 4.02 -3.86 -17.58
N GLY A 182 3.64 -3.41 -16.38
CA GLY A 182 4.55 -2.84 -15.39
C GLY A 182 5.60 -3.85 -14.93
N ALA A 183 5.15 -5.03 -14.49
CA ALA A 183 6.02 -6.11 -14.05
C ALA A 183 6.81 -6.74 -15.20
N THR A 184 6.25 -6.86 -16.41
CA THR A 184 7.02 -7.33 -17.59
C THR A 184 8.15 -6.37 -17.92
N ALA A 185 7.94 -5.06 -17.80
CA ALA A 185 9.01 -4.09 -18.03
C ALA A 185 10.16 -4.25 -17.03
N ILE A 186 9.84 -4.45 -15.75
CA ILE A 186 10.82 -4.70 -14.68
C ILE A 186 11.53 -6.04 -14.88
N SER A 187 10.80 -7.08 -15.29
CA SER A 187 11.36 -8.43 -15.39
C SER A 187 12.13 -8.68 -16.69
N THR A 188 11.90 -7.91 -17.76
CA THR A 188 12.51 -8.16 -19.09
C THR A 188 13.34 -7.00 -19.63
N GLY A 189 13.28 -5.83 -18.99
CA GLY A 189 13.87 -4.59 -19.52
C GLY A 189 13.19 -4.09 -20.80
N SER A 190 11.99 -4.58 -21.15
CA SER A 190 11.28 -4.24 -22.39
C SER A 190 9.84 -3.81 -22.12
N LYS A 191 9.39 -2.71 -22.74
CA LYS A 191 7.99 -2.29 -22.68
C LYS A 191 7.10 -3.27 -23.43
N THR A 192 5.89 -3.51 -22.92
CA THR A 192 4.85 -4.31 -23.58
C THR A 192 3.47 -3.64 -23.46
N ASN A 193 2.45 -4.20 -24.10
CA ASN A 193 1.08 -3.70 -24.01
C ASN A 193 0.46 -4.09 -22.67
N ASN A 194 -0.51 -3.30 -22.18
CA ASN A 194 -1.27 -3.71 -20.99
C ASN A 194 -1.81 -5.13 -21.17
N ARG A 195 -1.87 -5.89 -20.08
CA ARG A 195 -2.32 -7.30 -20.01
C ARG A 195 -1.33 -8.34 -20.54
N HIS A 196 -0.25 -7.96 -21.23
CA HIS A 196 0.77 -8.90 -21.67
C HIS A 196 1.68 -9.31 -20.51
N VAL A 197 1.99 -10.60 -20.40
CA VAL A 197 2.86 -11.18 -19.35
C VAL A 197 4.09 -11.79 -20.02
N GLY A 198 5.28 -11.24 -19.79
CA GLY A 198 6.55 -11.79 -20.28
C GLY A 198 6.68 -11.84 -21.82
N VAL A 199 5.87 -11.09 -22.54
CA VAL A 199 5.89 -11.03 -24.01
C VAL A 199 6.06 -9.59 -24.48
N ASP A 200 6.59 -9.41 -25.69
CA ASP A 200 6.71 -8.11 -26.35
C ASP A 200 5.34 -7.57 -26.81
N PRO A 201 5.25 -6.34 -27.36
CA PRO A 201 3.98 -5.81 -27.88
C PRO A 201 3.32 -6.63 -28.99
N ASN A 202 4.05 -7.54 -29.66
CA ASN A 202 3.52 -8.45 -30.67
C ASN A 202 3.11 -9.81 -30.09
N GLY A 203 3.21 -9.99 -28.77
CA GLY A 203 2.88 -11.25 -28.09
C GLY A 203 3.98 -12.31 -28.19
N LYS A 204 5.20 -11.94 -28.59
CA LYS A 204 6.34 -12.88 -28.65
C LYS A 204 7.03 -12.95 -27.28
N PRO A 205 7.35 -14.15 -26.75
CA PRO A 205 8.10 -14.30 -25.51
C PRO A 205 9.42 -13.50 -25.50
N VAL A 206 9.66 -12.79 -24.39
CA VAL A 206 10.92 -12.09 -24.09
C VAL A 206 11.50 -12.72 -22.84
N SER A 207 12.81 -13.00 -22.85
CA SER A 207 13.47 -13.64 -21.70
C SER A 207 13.35 -12.79 -20.45
N THR A 208 12.94 -13.41 -19.35
CA THR A 208 12.86 -12.73 -18.05
C THR A 208 14.21 -12.75 -17.33
N LEU A 209 14.37 -11.84 -16.37
CA LEU A 209 15.51 -11.77 -15.47
C LEU A 209 15.72 -13.10 -14.75
N VAL A 210 14.64 -13.77 -14.32
CA VAL A 210 14.74 -15.07 -13.63
C VAL A 210 15.27 -16.14 -14.58
N GLU A 211 14.84 -16.17 -15.84
CA GLU A 211 15.35 -17.11 -16.83
C GLU A 211 16.84 -16.88 -17.10
N ILE A 212 17.25 -15.62 -17.26
CA ILE A 212 18.65 -15.24 -17.45
C ILE A 212 19.47 -15.70 -16.24
N LEU A 213 19.05 -15.34 -15.03
CA LEU A 213 19.74 -15.68 -13.79
C LEU A 213 19.78 -17.20 -13.55
N HIS A 214 18.75 -17.94 -13.95
CA HIS A 214 18.74 -19.40 -13.89
C HIS A 214 19.89 -20.00 -14.72
N THR A 215 20.15 -19.48 -15.92
CA THR A 215 21.30 -19.93 -16.74
C THR A 215 22.66 -19.61 -16.11
N GLU A 216 22.70 -18.63 -15.21
CA GLU A 216 23.90 -18.26 -14.43
C GLU A 216 24.00 -18.99 -13.08
N GLY A 217 23.10 -19.96 -12.82
CA GLY A 217 23.09 -20.78 -11.62
C GLY A 217 22.52 -20.09 -10.39
N TYR A 218 21.74 -19.02 -10.56
CA TYR A 218 20.99 -18.41 -9.48
C TYR A 218 19.78 -19.26 -9.12
N ARG A 219 19.39 -19.17 -7.85
CA ARG A 219 18.11 -19.68 -7.35
C ARG A 219 17.09 -18.56 -7.26
N ALA A 220 15.82 -18.88 -7.47
CA ALA A 220 14.76 -17.87 -7.53
C ALA A 220 13.60 -18.17 -6.58
N ALA A 221 13.11 -17.15 -5.90
CA ALA A 221 11.87 -17.20 -5.12
C ALA A 221 10.90 -16.10 -5.59
N LEU A 222 9.63 -16.46 -5.76
CA LEU A 222 8.54 -15.53 -6.07
C LEU A 222 7.46 -15.68 -5.00
N ILE A 223 7.09 -14.56 -4.37
CA ILE A 223 6.18 -14.52 -3.22
C ILE A 223 5.13 -13.45 -3.48
N THR A 224 3.85 -13.75 -3.24
CA THR A 224 2.78 -12.75 -3.34
C THR A 224 1.65 -13.03 -2.34
N CYS A 225 1.02 -11.98 -1.82
CA CYS A 225 -0.25 -12.08 -1.11
C CYS A 225 -1.48 -12.00 -2.05
N ASP A 226 -1.30 -12.37 -3.31
CA ASP A 226 -2.32 -12.61 -4.32
C ASP A 226 -2.14 -14.01 -4.93
N ASP A 227 -2.90 -14.32 -5.97
CA ASP A 227 -2.68 -15.50 -6.79
C ASP A 227 -1.28 -15.48 -7.40
N VAL A 228 -0.56 -16.61 -7.32
CA VAL A 228 0.79 -16.72 -7.93
C VAL A 228 0.78 -16.68 -9.46
N THR A 229 -0.41 -16.83 -10.05
CA THR A 229 -0.68 -16.62 -11.48
C THR A 229 -1.14 -15.20 -11.79
N GLY A 230 -1.24 -14.34 -10.77
CA GLY A 230 -1.43 -12.91 -10.90
C GLY A 230 -0.27 -12.27 -11.68
N ALA A 231 -0.53 -11.09 -12.23
CA ALA A 231 0.30 -10.51 -13.27
C ALA A 231 1.75 -10.24 -12.81
N THR A 232 1.94 -9.73 -11.60
CA THR A 232 3.25 -9.37 -11.08
C THR A 232 4.17 -10.58 -10.93
N PRO A 233 3.83 -11.64 -10.16
CA PRO A 233 4.66 -12.85 -10.10
C PRO A 233 4.76 -13.55 -11.45
N ALA A 234 3.66 -13.65 -12.21
CA ALA A 234 3.65 -14.30 -13.51
C ALA A 234 4.65 -13.68 -14.50
N SER A 235 4.84 -12.36 -14.48
CA SER A 235 5.76 -11.66 -15.39
C SER A 235 7.22 -12.04 -15.17
N PHE A 236 7.57 -12.70 -14.07
CA PHE A 236 8.92 -13.21 -13.83
C PHE A 236 9.14 -14.65 -14.32
N TYR A 237 8.10 -15.43 -14.64
CA TYR A 237 8.27 -16.85 -15.03
C TYR A 237 7.43 -17.33 -16.21
N ALA A 238 6.40 -16.58 -16.63
CA ALA A 238 5.45 -16.99 -17.65
C ALA A 238 5.50 -16.07 -18.87
N HIS A 239 5.01 -16.58 -20.01
CA HIS A 239 4.93 -15.82 -21.25
C HIS A 239 3.56 -16.04 -21.88
N GLN A 240 2.63 -15.12 -21.63
CA GLN A 240 1.26 -15.21 -22.15
C GLN A 240 0.82 -13.85 -22.70
N PRO A 241 0.07 -13.83 -23.82
CA PRO A 241 -0.45 -12.59 -24.40
C PRO A 241 -1.55 -11.94 -23.55
N GLU A 242 -2.03 -12.61 -22.51
CA GLU A 242 -3.16 -12.16 -21.71
C GLU A 242 -3.03 -12.64 -20.26
N ARG A 243 -2.98 -11.71 -19.31
CA ARG A 243 -2.88 -11.96 -17.86
C ARG A 243 -4.03 -12.82 -17.30
N GLY A 244 -5.18 -12.86 -17.98
CA GLY A 244 -6.31 -13.73 -17.62
C GLY A 244 -6.11 -15.23 -17.94
N MET A 245 -5.00 -15.62 -18.57
CA MET A 245 -4.71 -17.01 -18.93
C MET A 245 -4.09 -17.80 -17.75
N SER A 246 -4.71 -17.75 -16.57
CA SER A 246 -4.14 -18.26 -15.31
C SER A 246 -3.73 -19.74 -15.36
N GLU A 247 -4.48 -20.60 -16.06
CA GLU A 247 -4.11 -22.00 -16.23
C GLU A 247 -2.86 -22.18 -17.12
N GLN A 248 -2.72 -21.36 -18.17
CA GLN A 248 -1.54 -21.40 -19.04
C GLN A 248 -0.32 -20.81 -18.31
N ILE A 249 -0.52 -19.74 -17.55
CA ILE A 249 0.48 -19.17 -16.65
C ILE A 249 0.95 -20.24 -15.65
N ALA A 250 0.04 -20.92 -14.94
CA ALA A 250 0.40 -22.01 -14.03
C ALA A 250 1.17 -23.14 -14.72
N ASN A 251 0.85 -23.45 -15.98
CA ASN A 251 1.58 -24.45 -16.75
C ASN A 251 2.99 -23.98 -17.14
N ASP A 252 3.21 -22.69 -17.41
CA ASP A 252 4.54 -22.13 -17.68
C ASP A 252 5.49 -22.28 -16.49
N PHE A 253 4.99 -22.29 -15.26
CA PHE A 253 5.81 -22.51 -14.05
C PHE A 253 6.58 -23.84 -14.08
N LEU A 254 6.02 -24.87 -14.75
CA LEU A 254 6.66 -26.19 -14.88
C LEU A 254 7.95 -26.18 -15.72
N LYS A 255 8.33 -25.05 -16.33
CA LYS A 255 9.65 -24.90 -16.97
C LYS A 255 10.81 -24.99 -15.97
N GLY A 256 10.55 -24.81 -14.67
CA GLY A 256 11.49 -25.16 -13.60
C GLY A 256 12.54 -24.10 -13.25
N ASN A 257 12.37 -22.86 -13.73
CA ASN A 257 13.31 -21.75 -13.51
C ASN A 257 13.19 -21.08 -12.13
N VAL A 258 12.16 -21.42 -11.35
CA VAL A 258 11.87 -20.86 -10.02
C VAL A 258 11.91 -21.95 -8.97
N ASP A 259 12.65 -21.77 -7.88
CA ASP A 259 12.80 -22.77 -6.82
C ASP A 259 11.70 -22.70 -5.76
N ILE A 260 11.23 -21.49 -5.45
CA ILE A 260 10.26 -21.24 -4.39
C ILE A 260 9.11 -20.39 -4.92
N LEU A 261 7.88 -20.86 -4.76
CA LEU A 261 6.67 -20.13 -5.10
C LEU A 261 5.71 -20.12 -3.91
N ILE A 262 5.28 -18.94 -3.45
CA ILE A 262 4.39 -18.81 -2.29
C ILE A 262 3.29 -17.79 -2.60
N GLY A 263 2.02 -18.19 -2.48
CA GLY A 263 0.87 -17.29 -2.64
C GLY A 263 -0.46 -18.06 -2.71
N GLY A 264 -1.47 -17.49 -3.35
CA GLY A 264 -2.75 -18.14 -3.62
C GLY A 264 -2.84 -18.78 -5.00
N GLY A 265 -4.07 -19.02 -5.47
CA GLY A 265 -4.37 -19.52 -6.81
C GLY A 265 -4.31 -21.05 -6.94
N LEU A 266 -4.63 -21.79 -5.88
CA LEU A 266 -4.58 -23.26 -5.84
C LEU A 266 -5.37 -23.92 -6.98
N GLU A 267 -6.51 -23.36 -7.33
CA GLU A 267 -7.41 -23.86 -8.36
C GLU A 267 -6.78 -23.81 -9.76
N ASN A 268 -5.91 -22.82 -10.02
CA ASN A 268 -5.21 -22.70 -11.31
C ASN A 268 -4.25 -23.87 -11.57
N PHE A 269 -3.83 -24.56 -10.50
CA PHE A 269 -2.97 -25.75 -10.54
C PHE A 269 -3.75 -27.06 -10.42
N SER A 270 -4.83 -27.09 -9.63
CA SER A 270 -5.49 -28.34 -9.23
C SER A 270 -6.90 -28.56 -9.81
N ALA A 271 -7.62 -27.48 -10.14
CA ALA A 271 -9.02 -27.52 -10.57
C ALA A 271 -9.18 -27.02 -12.02
N ARG A 272 -8.33 -27.55 -12.90
CA ARG A 272 -8.14 -27.05 -14.28
C ARG A 272 -9.16 -27.60 -15.27
N LYS A 273 -9.45 -26.82 -16.32
CA LYS A 273 -10.34 -27.20 -17.43
C LYS A 273 -9.84 -28.42 -18.20
N ASP A 274 -8.52 -28.55 -18.34
CA ASP A 274 -7.87 -29.70 -19.00
C ASP A 274 -7.81 -30.96 -18.12
N LYS A 275 -8.33 -30.90 -16.88
CA LYS A 275 -8.35 -31.97 -15.88
C LYS A 275 -6.96 -32.46 -15.44
N ARG A 276 -5.88 -31.74 -15.78
CA ARG A 276 -4.56 -32.00 -15.23
C ARG A 276 -4.49 -31.48 -13.81
N ASN A 277 -3.72 -32.16 -12.97
CA ASN A 277 -3.31 -31.66 -11.67
C ASN A 277 -1.82 -31.34 -11.73
N LEU A 278 -1.47 -30.06 -11.77
CA LEU A 278 -0.07 -29.63 -11.85
C LEU A 278 0.67 -29.84 -10.53
N LEU A 279 -0.04 -30.02 -9.41
CA LEU A 279 0.60 -30.35 -8.13
C LEU A 279 1.32 -31.69 -8.22
N ASP A 280 0.75 -32.67 -8.93
CA ASP A 280 1.39 -33.97 -9.15
C ASP A 280 2.63 -33.84 -10.03
N SER A 281 2.59 -32.95 -11.03
CA SER A 281 3.76 -32.64 -11.87
C SER A 281 4.88 -31.99 -11.05
N LEU A 282 4.55 -31.06 -10.15
CA LEU A 282 5.51 -30.43 -9.25
C LEU A 282 6.18 -31.43 -8.30
N LEU A 283 5.44 -32.41 -7.78
CA LEU A 283 6.02 -33.48 -6.97
C LEU A 283 7.01 -34.34 -7.76
N VAL A 284 6.68 -34.66 -9.02
CA VAL A 284 7.59 -35.38 -9.93
C VAL A 284 8.85 -34.56 -10.24
N ASP A 285 8.70 -33.25 -10.38
CA ASP A 285 9.81 -32.30 -10.61
C ASP A 285 10.60 -31.97 -9.33
N GLY A 286 10.32 -32.67 -8.22
CA GLY A 286 11.10 -32.60 -6.99
C GLY A 286 10.74 -31.46 -6.04
N TYR A 287 9.60 -30.78 -6.25
CA TYR A 287 9.11 -29.79 -5.30
C TYR A 287 8.41 -30.45 -4.12
N THR A 288 8.54 -29.84 -2.94
CA THR A 288 7.55 -30.03 -1.87
C THR A 288 6.37 -29.11 -2.13
N VAL A 289 5.15 -29.65 -2.16
CA VAL A 289 3.92 -28.87 -2.36
C VAL A 289 3.12 -28.83 -1.06
N ALA A 290 2.69 -27.64 -0.66
CA ALA A 290 1.76 -27.44 0.45
C ALA A 290 0.60 -26.56 0.03
N THR A 291 -0.59 -26.82 0.58
CA THR A 291 -1.82 -26.06 0.29
C THR A 291 -2.33 -25.27 1.49
N GLN A 292 -1.50 -25.14 2.51
CA GLN A 292 -1.77 -24.41 3.74
C GLN A 292 -0.51 -23.66 4.15
N PHE A 293 -0.65 -22.37 4.43
CA PHE A 293 0.47 -21.50 4.78
C PHE A 293 1.20 -21.96 6.04
N ALA A 294 0.48 -22.55 7.00
CA ALA A 294 1.06 -23.09 8.23
C ALA A 294 2.13 -24.18 7.98
N ALA A 295 2.11 -24.86 6.83
CA ALA A 295 3.13 -25.85 6.50
C ALA A 295 4.50 -25.23 6.20
N LEU A 296 4.59 -23.92 5.95
CA LEU A 296 5.85 -23.21 5.63
C LEU A 296 6.94 -23.47 6.69
N ASP A 297 6.54 -23.57 7.96
CA ASP A 297 7.46 -23.76 9.08
C ASP A 297 8.13 -25.14 9.08
N THR A 298 7.51 -26.16 8.48
CA THR A 298 7.98 -27.55 8.51
C THR A 298 8.70 -27.98 7.22
N ILE A 299 8.59 -27.21 6.14
CA ILE A 299 9.27 -27.50 4.87
C ILE A 299 10.79 -27.46 5.07
N THR A 300 11.51 -28.50 4.64
CA THR A 300 12.97 -28.59 4.72
C THR A 300 13.65 -28.69 3.36
N SER A 301 12.87 -28.92 2.30
CA SER A 301 13.37 -28.99 0.93
C SER A 301 13.87 -27.64 0.43
N SER A 302 14.80 -27.70 -0.52
CA SER A 302 15.30 -26.49 -1.18
C SER A 302 14.28 -25.93 -2.18
N ARG A 303 13.47 -26.78 -2.82
CA ARG A 303 12.44 -26.39 -3.79
C ARG A 303 11.04 -26.68 -3.25
N PHE A 304 10.19 -25.67 -3.19
CA PHE A 304 8.84 -25.84 -2.69
C PHE A 304 7.84 -24.83 -3.25
N VAL A 305 6.57 -25.25 -3.25
CA VAL A 305 5.42 -24.45 -3.67
C VAL A 305 4.40 -24.46 -2.53
N VAL A 306 3.97 -23.28 -2.08
CA VAL A 306 2.88 -23.12 -1.11
C VAL A 306 1.75 -22.33 -1.76
N LEU A 307 0.58 -22.98 -1.91
CA LEU A 307 -0.62 -22.39 -2.52
C LEU A 307 -1.77 -22.39 -1.52
N ASP A 308 -2.01 -21.27 -0.85
CA ASP A 308 -3.07 -21.12 0.14
C ASP A 308 -3.89 -19.86 -0.13
N ASN A 309 -5.12 -20.03 -0.60
CA ASN A 309 -5.99 -18.90 -0.93
C ASN A 309 -6.35 -18.01 0.27
N ASN A 310 -6.18 -18.48 1.51
CA ASN A 310 -6.39 -17.64 2.70
C ASN A 310 -5.38 -16.49 2.80
N VAL A 311 -4.27 -16.56 2.06
CA VAL A 311 -3.27 -15.47 2.01
C VAL A 311 -3.67 -14.38 1.03
N VAL A 312 -4.63 -14.64 0.13
CA VAL A 312 -5.22 -13.66 -0.81
C VAL A 312 -6.31 -12.89 -0.09
N THR A 313 -5.91 -12.17 0.95
CA THR A 313 -6.84 -11.42 1.79
C THR A 313 -6.18 -10.18 2.40
N PRO A 314 -6.94 -9.12 2.69
CA PRO A 314 -6.44 -7.98 3.45
C PRO A 314 -5.90 -8.35 4.84
N ILE A 315 -4.96 -7.57 5.36
CA ILE A 315 -4.51 -7.60 6.75
C ILE A 315 -5.69 -7.36 7.70
N GLN A 316 -6.55 -6.38 7.39
CA GLN A 316 -7.78 -6.12 8.14
C GLN A 316 -8.75 -7.31 8.18
N ASN A 317 -8.57 -8.29 7.29
CA ASN A 317 -9.37 -9.53 7.23
C ASN A 317 -8.61 -10.76 7.76
N GLY A 318 -7.46 -10.57 8.42
CA GLY A 318 -6.79 -11.64 9.15
C GLY A 318 -5.72 -12.42 8.38
N ARG A 319 -5.12 -11.86 7.33
CA ARG A 319 -3.98 -12.49 6.60
C ARG A 319 -2.82 -12.88 7.52
N GLY A 320 -2.60 -12.14 8.59
CA GLY A 320 -1.46 -12.33 9.51
C GLY A 320 -0.12 -11.95 8.87
N GLU A 321 1.00 -12.45 9.42
CA GLU A 321 2.37 -12.06 9.03
C GLU A 321 2.89 -12.75 7.75
N PHE A 322 2.03 -12.93 6.76
CA PHE A 322 2.33 -13.70 5.55
C PHE A 322 3.61 -13.23 4.84
N LEU A 323 3.73 -11.92 4.55
CA LEU A 323 4.86 -11.37 3.78
C LEU A 323 6.19 -11.59 4.52
N SER A 324 6.26 -11.16 5.78
CA SER A 324 7.48 -11.25 6.59
C SER A 324 7.93 -12.69 6.85
N LYS A 325 6.98 -13.62 7.08
CA LYS A 325 7.31 -15.05 7.30
C LYS A 325 7.79 -15.72 6.00
N SER A 326 7.12 -15.46 4.89
CA SER A 326 7.51 -15.97 3.57
C SER A 326 8.90 -15.49 3.17
N LEU A 327 9.17 -14.19 3.32
CA LEU A 327 10.48 -13.60 3.04
C LEU A 327 11.58 -14.28 3.87
N LYS A 328 11.43 -14.31 5.19
CA LYS A 328 12.43 -14.92 6.10
C LYS A 328 12.69 -16.39 5.77
N LYS A 329 11.62 -17.15 5.50
CA LYS A 329 11.75 -18.57 5.14
C LYS A 329 12.52 -18.74 3.84
N SER A 330 12.14 -18.00 2.80
CA SER A 330 12.76 -18.09 1.48
C SER A 330 14.21 -17.65 1.52
N LEU A 331 14.55 -16.54 2.19
CA LEU A 331 15.93 -16.10 2.39
C LEU A 331 16.76 -17.18 3.09
N LYS A 332 16.25 -17.78 4.18
CA LYS A 332 16.96 -18.87 4.87
C LYS A 332 17.23 -20.08 3.98
N VAL A 333 16.32 -20.41 3.05
CA VAL A 333 16.49 -21.55 2.14
C VAL A 333 17.40 -21.22 0.95
N LEU A 334 17.35 -19.99 0.44
CA LEU A 334 18.18 -19.53 -0.67
C LEU A 334 19.63 -19.28 -0.26
N ASP A 335 19.84 -18.74 0.94
CA ASP A 335 21.17 -18.43 1.51
C ASP A 335 21.97 -19.70 1.87
N ALA A 336 21.30 -20.86 1.90
CA ALA A 336 21.96 -22.12 2.18
C ALA A 336 23.08 -22.41 1.16
N ASN A 337 24.28 -22.69 1.67
CA ASN A 337 25.49 -23.00 0.89
C ASN A 337 26.04 -21.84 0.03
N ASN A 338 25.79 -20.57 0.40
CA ASN A 338 26.28 -19.39 -0.32
C ASN A 338 25.89 -19.37 -1.81
N GLN A 339 24.72 -19.92 -2.16
CA GLN A 339 24.22 -19.85 -3.53
C GLN A 339 23.72 -18.44 -3.84
N LYS A 340 23.97 -18.00 -5.08
CA LYS A 340 23.44 -16.73 -5.56
C LYS A 340 21.93 -16.85 -5.73
N PHE A 341 21.20 -15.77 -5.42
CA PHE A 341 19.76 -15.81 -5.56
C PHE A 341 19.13 -14.50 -6.02
N PHE A 342 17.92 -14.65 -6.55
CA PHE A 342 16.96 -13.59 -6.79
C PHE A 342 15.68 -13.90 -6.01
N LEU A 343 15.17 -12.92 -5.28
CA LEU A 343 13.88 -13.04 -4.60
C LEU A 343 13.02 -11.85 -5.02
N MET A 344 11.81 -12.13 -5.51
CA MET A 344 10.76 -11.14 -5.66
C MET A 344 9.64 -11.41 -4.65
N LEU A 345 9.22 -10.36 -3.93
CA LEU A 345 8.05 -10.41 -3.05
C LEU A 345 7.11 -9.26 -3.38
N GLU A 346 5.83 -9.58 -3.49
CA GLU A 346 4.77 -8.64 -3.81
C GLU A 346 3.83 -8.41 -2.61
N GLY A 347 3.65 -7.14 -2.23
CA GLY A 347 2.56 -6.66 -1.38
C GLY A 347 1.36 -6.23 -2.23
N ALA A 348 0.63 -7.19 -2.79
CA ALA A 348 -0.39 -6.97 -3.82
C ALA A 348 -1.63 -6.20 -3.35
N GLN A 349 -2.01 -6.36 -2.07
CA GLN A 349 -3.29 -5.85 -1.57
C GLN A 349 -3.32 -4.32 -1.37
N ILE A 350 -2.18 -3.62 -1.51
CA ILE A 350 -2.13 -2.15 -1.50
C ILE A 350 -2.91 -1.59 -2.70
N ASP A 351 -2.71 -2.17 -3.88
CA ASP A 351 -3.43 -1.86 -5.12
C ASP A 351 -4.95 -2.09 -4.97
N TRP A 352 -5.34 -3.25 -4.44
CA TRP A 352 -6.73 -3.56 -4.13
C TRP A 352 -7.38 -2.52 -3.19
N GLY A 353 -6.62 -2.00 -2.22
CA GLY A 353 -7.03 -0.89 -1.38
C GLY A 353 -7.24 0.42 -2.14
N GLY A 354 -6.37 0.70 -3.11
CA GLY A 354 -6.48 1.79 -4.07
C GLY A 354 -7.74 1.69 -4.92
N HIS A 355 -7.98 0.55 -5.58
CA HIS A 355 -9.20 0.31 -6.36
C HIS A 355 -10.48 0.42 -5.52
N ALA A 356 -10.43 -0.01 -4.26
CA ALA A 356 -11.55 0.07 -3.33
C ALA A 356 -11.79 1.49 -2.78
N ASN A 357 -10.92 2.47 -3.08
CA ASN A 357 -10.90 3.80 -2.47
C ASN A 357 -11.01 3.73 -0.94
N ASN A 358 -10.23 2.83 -0.34
CA ASN A 358 -10.25 2.57 1.09
C ASN A 358 -8.85 2.82 1.70
N LEU A 359 -8.72 3.97 2.35
CA LEU A 359 -7.48 4.41 3.00
C LEU A 359 -7.06 3.48 4.15
N GLY A 360 -7.99 2.99 4.96
CA GLY A 360 -7.66 2.05 6.03
C GLY A 360 -7.10 0.74 5.48
N TYR A 361 -7.65 0.28 4.35
CA TYR A 361 -7.13 -0.88 3.64
C TYR A 361 -5.69 -0.60 3.16
N ILE A 362 -5.46 0.48 2.41
CA ILE A 362 -4.11 0.87 1.93
C ILE A 362 -3.11 0.97 3.09
N VAL A 363 -3.46 1.69 4.15
CA VAL A 363 -2.55 1.94 5.28
C VAL A 363 -2.14 0.62 5.94
N THR A 364 -3.09 -0.26 6.25
CA THR A 364 -2.76 -1.54 6.90
C THR A 364 -1.86 -2.43 6.04
N GLU A 365 -2.04 -2.40 4.72
CA GLU A 365 -1.20 -3.12 3.77
C GLU A 365 0.21 -2.51 3.62
N VAL A 366 0.32 -1.18 3.59
CA VAL A 366 1.62 -0.48 3.58
C VAL A 366 2.41 -0.80 4.85
N LEU A 367 1.75 -0.87 6.02
CA LEU A 367 2.41 -1.23 7.28
C LEU A 367 2.89 -2.68 7.30
N ASP A 368 2.13 -3.63 6.74
CA ASP A 368 2.57 -5.03 6.59
C ASP A 368 3.73 -5.17 5.60
N PHE A 369 3.68 -4.44 4.49
CA PHE A 369 4.75 -4.39 3.51
C PHE A 369 6.04 -3.78 4.11
N ASP A 370 5.95 -2.71 4.89
CA ASP A 370 7.11 -2.10 5.58
C ASP A 370 7.76 -3.04 6.61
N LYS A 371 6.98 -3.95 7.22
CA LYS A 371 7.54 -5.04 8.04
C LYS A 371 8.36 -6.01 7.18
N ALA A 372 7.93 -6.34 5.96
CA ALA A 372 8.75 -7.14 5.05
C ALA A 372 10.02 -6.39 4.60
N VAL A 373 9.92 -5.08 4.30
CA VAL A 373 11.09 -4.21 4.02
C VAL A 373 12.07 -4.23 5.20
N THR A 374 11.57 -4.13 6.43
CA THR A 374 12.38 -4.22 7.65
C THR A 374 13.21 -5.49 7.70
N GLU A 375 12.61 -6.64 7.39
CA GLU A 375 13.32 -7.93 7.41
C GLU A 375 14.31 -8.06 6.26
N ALA A 376 14.02 -7.49 5.09
CA ALA A 376 14.98 -7.42 3.99
C ALA A 376 16.18 -6.53 4.31
N MET A 377 15.97 -5.36 4.92
CA MET A 377 17.06 -4.47 5.34
C MET A 377 17.96 -5.13 6.39
N LYS A 378 17.38 -5.84 7.37
CA LYS A 378 18.15 -6.64 8.34
C LYS A 378 19.01 -7.70 7.65
N TYR A 379 18.49 -8.34 6.60
CA TYR A 379 19.25 -9.32 5.83
C TYR A 379 20.40 -8.67 5.06
N VAL A 380 20.17 -7.54 4.38
CA VAL A 380 21.25 -6.78 3.69
C VAL A 380 22.33 -6.32 4.66
N ASP A 381 21.98 -5.91 5.89
CA ASP A 381 22.97 -5.54 6.90
C ASP A 381 23.80 -6.72 7.42
N ALA A 382 23.27 -7.94 7.29
CA ALA A 382 23.96 -9.18 7.63
C ALA A 382 24.76 -9.77 6.45
N ASP A 383 24.44 -9.40 5.20
CA ASP A 383 25.11 -9.85 3.98
C ASP A 383 25.53 -8.68 3.07
N ASP A 384 26.84 -8.41 3.02
CA ASP A 384 27.46 -7.34 2.21
C ASP A 384 27.36 -7.56 0.69
N ASN A 385 26.67 -8.62 0.22
CA ASN A 385 26.55 -9.00 -1.19
C ASN A 385 25.13 -8.85 -1.75
N THR A 386 24.14 -8.43 -0.95
CA THR A 386 22.74 -8.39 -1.37
C THR A 386 22.27 -6.98 -1.67
N LEU A 387 21.76 -6.77 -2.89
CA LEU A 387 21.03 -5.55 -3.25
C LEU A 387 19.55 -5.72 -2.90
N LEU A 388 19.00 -4.79 -2.13
CA LEU A 388 17.57 -4.63 -1.92
C LEU A 388 17.04 -3.50 -2.79
N LEU A 389 15.98 -3.78 -3.54
CA LEU A 389 15.18 -2.84 -4.28
C LEU A 389 13.75 -2.88 -3.74
N VAL A 390 13.15 -1.72 -3.51
CA VAL A 390 11.73 -1.58 -3.12
C VAL A 390 11.06 -0.59 -4.04
N THR A 391 10.04 -1.01 -4.79
CA THR A 391 9.36 -0.14 -5.76
C THR A 391 7.90 -0.58 -5.96
N ALA A 392 7.24 -0.03 -6.97
CA ALA A 392 5.91 -0.39 -7.42
C ALA A 392 5.91 -0.52 -8.95
N ASP A 393 4.86 -1.13 -9.48
CA ASP A 393 4.56 -1.21 -10.90
C ASP A 393 3.77 0.01 -11.41
N HIS A 394 2.88 0.57 -10.59
CA HIS A 394 2.13 1.81 -10.79
C HIS A 394 1.63 2.41 -9.47
N GLU A 395 0.94 3.56 -9.54
CA GLU A 395 0.12 4.09 -8.44
C GLU A 395 -1.34 3.76 -8.68
N THR A 396 -2.12 3.54 -7.61
CA THR A 396 -3.55 3.21 -7.70
C THR A 396 -4.45 4.08 -6.83
N GLY A 397 -5.56 4.53 -7.42
CA GLY A 397 -6.61 5.34 -6.77
C GLY A 397 -6.43 6.85 -6.93
N GLY A 398 -5.25 7.31 -7.38
CA GLY A 398 -4.92 8.73 -7.41
C GLY A 398 -5.05 9.35 -6.02
N LEU A 399 -4.45 8.70 -5.03
CA LEU A 399 -4.58 9.06 -3.62
C LEU A 399 -3.90 10.40 -3.35
N SER A 400 -4.64 11.34 -2.78
CA SER A 400 -4.14 12.59 -2.24
C SER A 400 -4.36 12.65 -0.74
N LEU A 401 -3.33 12.99 0.04
CA LEU A 401 -3.46 13.18 1.49
C LEU A 401 -3.84 14.63 1.76
N ILE A 402 -5.03 14.82 2.32
CA ILE A 402 -5.66 16.15 2.47
C ILE A 402 -5.67 16.65 3.93
N GLU A 403 -5.44 15.76 4.90
CA GLU A 403 -5.24 16.08 6.31
C GLU A 403 -4.54 14.89 7.01
N GLY A 404 -3.94 15.14 8.17
CA GLY A 404 -3.35 14.12 9.01
C GLY A 404 -2.71 14.72 10.25
N ASP A 405 -2.41 13.86 11.22
CA ASP A 405 -1.66 14.18 12.41
C ASP A 405 -0.70 13.03 12.73
N ILE A 406 0.59 13.33 12.63
CA ILE A 406 1.66 12.35 12.85
C ILE A 406 1.64 11.86 14.29
N GLU A 407 1.34 12.71 15.28
CA GLU A 407 1.43 12.30 16.69
C GLU A 407 0.34 11.26 17.04
N SER A 408 -0.89 11.46 16.58
CA SER A 408 -1.98 10.51 16.80
C SER A 408 -2.00 9.32 15.82
N GLY A 409 -1.31 9.43 14.68
CA GLY A 409 -1.42 8.43 13.60
C GLY A 409 -2.70 8.58 12.77
N PHE A 410 -3.33 9.75 12.80
CA PHE A 410 -4.50 10.07 11.99
C PHE A 410 -4.10 10.47 10.58
N VAL A 411 -4.76 9.92 9.58
CA VAL A 411 -4.60 10.32 8.17
C VAL A 411 -5.95 10.37 7.46
N GLN A 412 -6.09 11.35 6.58
CA GLN A 412 -7.24 11.50 5.71
C GLN A 412 -6.82 11.71 4.26
N GLY A 413 -7.44 10.91 3.38
CA GLY A 413 -7.18 10.87 1.96
C GLY A 413 -8.36 11.35 1.12
N SER A 414 -8.11 11.47 -0.17
CA SER A 414 -9.11 11.64 -1.23
C SER A 414 -8.63 10.88 -2.45
N PHE A 415 -9.55 10.25 -3.17
CA PHE A 415 -9.26 9.43 -4.34
C PHE A 415 -9.84 10.11 -5.58
N SER A 416 -9.04 10.21 -6.65
CA SER A 416 -9.50 10.80 -7.93
C SER A 416 -10.08 9.77 -8.89
N THR A 417 -9.80 8.48 -8.68
CA THR A 417 -10.22 7.38 -9.56
C THR A 417 -10.34 6.08 -8.75
N THR A 418 -11.01 5.07 -9.29
CA THR A 418 -10.96 3.68 -8.80
C THR A 418 -10.01 2.84 -9.66
N ASP A 419 -9.11 3.47 -10.39
CA ASP A 419 -8.20 2.87 -11.37
C ASP A 419 -6.76 3.32 -11.06
N HIS A 420 -5.80 2.87 -11.85
CA HIS A 420 -4.41 3.29 -11.72
C HIS A 420 -4.24 4.77 -12.12
N SER A 421 -3.16 5.41 -11.68
CA SER A 421 -2.73 6.73 -12.17
C SER A 421 -1.32 6.68 -12.76
N GLY A 422 -1.06 7.61 -13.70
CA GLY A 422 0.19 7.65 -14.46
C GLY A 422 1.31 8.44 -13.79
N ILE A 423 1.26 8.65 -12.47
CA ILE A 423 2.35 9.35 -11.78
C ILE A 423 3.57 8.41 -11.63
N PRO A 424 4.81 8.93 -11.67
CA PRO A 424 5.98 8.12 -11.37
C PRO A 424 5.92 7.55 -9.95
N VAL A 425 6.43 6.34 -9.78
CA VAL A 425 6.51 5.66 -8.47
C VAL A 425 7.94 5.70 -7.94
N PRO A 426 8.14 5.69 -6.60
CA PRO A 426 9.49 5.69 -6.06
C PRO A 426 10.15 4.30 -6.22
N ILE A 427 11.47 4.31 -6.30
CA ILE A 427 12.31 3.13 -6.08
C ILE A 427 13.34 3.45 -5.00
N PHE A 428 13.39 2.63 -3.97
CA PHE A 428 14.37 2.69 -2.90
C PHE A 428 15.39 1.58 -3.11
N ALA A 429 16.67 1.89 -2.93
CA ALA A 429 17.75 0.93 -3.11
C ALA A 429 18.70 0.92 -1.92
N TYR A 430 19.07 -0.28 -1.45
CA TYR A 430 19.93 -0.50 -0.30
C TYR A 430 20.92 -1.64 -0.56
N GLY A 431 22.18 -1.48 -0.17
CA GLY A 431 23.23 -2.47 -0.43
C GLY A 431 24.13 -2.15 -1.65
N PRO A 432 25.02 -3.08 -2.03
CA PRO A 432 25.94 -2.93 -3.16
C PRO A 432 25.22 -2.57 -4.47
N GLY A 433 25.66 -1.50 -5.13
CA GLY A 433 25.08 -1.04 -6.40
C GLY A 433 23.87 -0.11 -6.27
N ALA A 434 23.40 0.18 -5.04
CA ALA A 434 22.23 1.03 -4.81
C ALA A 434 22.31 2.42 -5.48
N ASP A 435 23.52 2.99 -5.61
CA ASP A 435 23.73 4.30 -6.24
C ASP A 435 23.28 4.38 -7.71
N LEU A 436 23.09 3.24 -8.39
CA LEU A 436 22.58 3.18 -9.76
C LEU A 436 21.09 3.56 -9.87
N PHE A 437 20.34 3.50 -8.77
CA PHE A 437 18.90 3.71 -8.74
C PHE A 437 18.51 5.16 -8.37
N LYS A 438 19.41 6.12 -8.65
CA LYS A 438 19.16 7.56 -8.45
C LYS A 438 18.71 8.21 -9.75
N GLY A 439 17.80 9.17 -9.64
CA GLY A 439 17.32 9.96 -10.78
C GLY A 439 15.92 9.57 -11.22
N VAL A 440 15.60 9.84 -12.48
CA VAL A 440 14.29 9.56 -13.09
C VAL A 440 14.51 8.77 -14.39
N TYR A 441 13.92 7.58 -14.47
CA TYR A 441 14.13 6.66 -15.60
C TYR A 441 12.93 5.73 -15.79
N PRO A 442 12.74 5.11 -16.98
CA PRO A 442 11.67 4.16 -17.20
C PRO A 442 11.87 2.85 -16.41
N ASN A 443 10.78 2.18 -16.04
CA ASN A 443 10.82 0.89 -15.33
C ASN A 443 11.59 -0.24 -16.04
N THR A 444 11.91 -0.08 -17.33
CA THR A 444 12.78 -0.97 -18.11
C THR A 444 14.27 -0.85 -17.81
N GLU A 445 14.70 0.21 -17.10
CA GLU A 445 16.11 0.37 -16.68
C GLU A 445 16.39 -0.23 -15.30
N ILE A 446 15.34 -0.62 -14.56
CA ILE A 446 15.45 -1.46 -13.36
C ILE A 446 15.95 -2.83 -13.79
#